data_AF-A0A973H019-F1
#
_entry.id   AF-A0A973H019-F1
#
_cell.length_a   1.000
_cell.length_b   1.000
_cell.length_c   1.000
_cell.angle_alpha   90.00
_cell.angle_beta   90.00
_cell.angle_gamma   90.00
#
_symmetry.space_group_name_H-M   'P 1'
#
loop_
_entity.id
_entity.type
_entity.pdbx_description
1 polymer ?
#
loop_
_entity_poly.entity_id
_entity_poly.type
_entity_poly.pdbx_seq_one_letter_code
_entity_poly.pdbx_strand_id
1 'polypeptide(L)'
;FRQWVVEFFRENRLMEGTLKLRGELVDLRNLRCSFLNVIADKDHIVPTCQSTTVMDKVGTKDKLLLHMRGGHIGMMVGSGANKRVWPQIDAWLAKRSK
;
A
#
# COMPACT_ATOMS: atom_id res chain seq x y z
N PHE A 1 -3.40 -17.20 -12.50
CA PHE A 1 -1.92 -17.07 -12.46
C PHE A 1 -1.37 -16.15 -13.56
N ARG A 2 -1.65 -16.41 -14.86
CA ARG A 2 -1.11 -15.60 -15.98
C ARG A 2 -1.40 -14.10 -15.85
N GLN A 3 -2.64 -13.72 -15.54
CA GLN A 3 -3.00 -12.32 -15.38
C GLN A 3 -2.14 -11.61 -14.34
N TRP A 4 -1.95 -12.21 -13.16
CA TRP A 4 -1.13 -11.65 -12.09
C TRP A 4 0.33 -11.44 -12.54
N VAL A 5 0.98 -12.47 -13.09
CA VAL A 5 2.40 -12.38 -13.48
C VAL A 5 2.61 -11.45 -14.67
N VAL A 6 1.76 -11.52 -15.68
CA VAL A 6 1.95 -10.72 -16.91
C VAL A 6 1.47 -9.29 -16.68
N GLU A 7 0.23 -9.11 -16.24
CA GLU A 7 -0.40 -7.78 -16.22
C GLU A 7 0.04 -6.95 -15.01
N PHE A 8 0.25 -7.55 -13.83
CA PHE A 8 0.72 -6.79 -12.67
C PHE A 8 2.24 -6.67 -12.63
N PHE A 9 2.98 -7.78 -12.76
CA PHE A 9 4.43 -7.77 -12.56
C PHE A 9 5.23 -7.33 -13.79
N ARG A 10 4.94 -7.90 -14.97
CA ARG A 10 5.72 -7.60 -16.18
C ARG A 10 5.30 -6.31 -16.85
N GLU A 11 4.00 -6.07 -16.94
CA GLU A 11 3.42 -4.96 -17.71
C GLU A 11 2.95 -3.79 -16.84
N ASN A 12 2.96 -3.95 -15.50
CA ASN A 12 2.62 -2.89 -14.55
C ASN A 12 1.26 -2.21 -14.82
N ARG A 13 0.30 -2.93 -15.39
CA ARG A 13 -0.94 -2.37 -15.95
C ARG A 13 -1.78 -1.58 -14.93
N LEU A 14 -1.69 -1.93 -13.64
CA LEU A 14 -2.40 -1.18 -12.59
C LEU A 14 -1.87 0.25 -12.48
N MET A 15 -0.56 0.43 -12.46
CA MET A 15 0.08 1.74 -12.30
C MET A 15 0.04 2.56 -13.59
N GLU A 16 0.06 1.88 -14.75
CA GLU A 16 -0.14 2.48 -16.07
C GLU A 16 -1.62 2.79 -16.38
N GLY A 17 -2.57 2.36 -15.54
CA GLY A 17 -4.00 2.62 -15.72
C GLY A 17 -4.65 1.86 -16.88
N THR A 18 -4.10 0.69 -17.24
CA THR A 18 -4.58 -0.16 -18.35
C THR A 18 -5.13 -1.51 -17.87
N LEU A 19 -5.08 -1.79 -16.57
CA LEU A 19 -5.57 -3.05 -16.00
C LEU A 19 -7.10 -3.15 -16.12
N LYS A 20 -7.60 -4.29 -16.61
CA LYS A 20 -9.02 -4.62 -16.57
C LYS A 20 -9.28 -5.78 -15.63
N LEU A 21 -10.23 -5.62 -14.71
CA LEU A 21 -10.71 -6.68 -13.83
C LEU A 21 -12.22 -6.87 -14.06
N ARG A 22 -12.62 -8.11 -14.35
CA ARG A 22 -14.03 -8.46 -14.62
C ARG A 22 -14.68 -7.62 -15.74
N GLY A 23 -13.89 -7.22 -16.74
CA GLY A 23 -14.34 -6.39 -17.87
C GLY A 23 -14.19 -4.88 -17.66
N GLU A 24 -14.02 -4.44 -16.41
CA GLU A 24 -13.97 -3.03 -16.05
C GLU A 24 -12.53 -2.51 -15.94
N LEU A 25 -12.31 -1.28 -16.40
CA LEU A 25 -11.03 -0.61 -16.24
C LEU A 25 -10.81 -0.23 -14.77
N VAL A 26 -9.67 -0.63 -14.21
CA VAL A 26 -9.29 -0.28 -12.84
C VAL A 26 -8.65 1.11 -12.83
N ASP A 27 -9.25 2.01 -12.05
CA ASP A 27 -8.72 3.36 -11.84
C ASP A 27 -8.62 3.66 -10.34
N LEU A 28 -7.39 3.79 -9.83
CA LEU A 28 -7.11 4.10 -8.42
C LEU A 28 -7.62 5.48 -8.01
N ARG A 29 -7.88 6.38 -8.97
CA ARG A 29 -8.51 7.67 -8.71
C ARG A 29 -9.96 7.51 -8.26
N ASN A 30 -10.57 6.36 -8.48
CA ASN A 30 -11.93 6.05 -8.02
C ASN A 30 -12.01 5.55 -6.58
N LEU A 31 -10.88 5.36 -5.88
CA LEU A 31 -10.89 5.08 -4.45
C LEU A 31 -11.50 6.26 -3.66
N ARG A 32 -12.51 5.95 -2.84
CA ARG A 32 -13.23 6.94 -2.00
C ARG A 32 -13.04 6.69 -0.50
N CYS A 33 -12.52 5.55 -0.11
CA CYS A 33 -12.23 5.22 1.28
C CYS A 33 -10.95 5.92 1.78
N SER A 34 -10.77 5.94 3.10
CA SER A 34 -9.50 6.32 3.72
C SER A 34 -8.41 5.33 3.36
N PHE A 35 -7.21 5.82 3.04
CA PHE A 35 -6.08 4.99 2.57
C PHE A 35 -4.86 5.14 3.48
N LEU A 36 -4.44 4.05 4.11
CA LEU A 36 -3.20 3.99 4.90
C LEU A 36 -2.18 3.13 4.17
N ASN A 37 -1.03 3.71 3.83
CA ASN A 37 0.11 3.00 3.26
C ASN A 37 1.22 2.91 4.31
N VAL A 38 1.57 1.70 4.73
CA VAL A 38 2.61 1.46 5.74
C VAL A 38 3.77 0.75 5.06
N ILE A 39 4.95 1.37 5.10
CA ILE A 39 6.13 0.89 4.39
C ILE A 39 7.32 0.76 5.33
N ALA A 40 8.25 -0.13 4.98
CA ALA A 40 9.47 -0.34 5.75
C ALA A 40 10.70 0.19 5.00
N ASP A 41 11.52 1.00 5.66
CA ASP A 41 12.63 1.72 5.02
C ASP A 41 13.74 0.79 4.49
N LYS A 42 13.85 -0.42 5.04
CA LYS A 42 14.83 -1.45 4.62
C LYS A 42 14.14 -2.67 4.02
N ASP A 43 12.96 -2.49 3.42
CA ASP A 43 12.29 -3.54 2.67
C ASP A 43 12.99 -3.76 1.32
N HIS A 44 13.58 -4.94 1.15
CA HIS A 44 14.22 -5.34 -0.11
C HIS A 44 13.27 -6.15 -1.03
N ILE A 45 12.11 -6.57 -0.52
CA ILE A 45 11.09 -7.28 -1.29
C ILE A 45 10.19 -6.28 -2.00
N VAL A 46 9.76 -5.24 -1.29
CA VAL A 46 8.97 -4.13 -1.85
C VAL A 46 9.66 -2.81 -1.49
N PRO A 47 10.64 -2.37 -2.30
CA PRO A 47 11.40 -1.15 -2.04
C PRO A 47 10.51 0.09 -1.89
N THR A 48 10.93 1.01 -1.03
CA THR A 48 10.22 2.28 -0.75
C THR A 48 9.82 3.04 -2.02
N CYS A 49 10.68 3.10 -3.04
CA CYS A 49 10.36 3.78 -4.30
C CYS A 49 9.16 3.16 -5.03
N GLN A 50 8.95 1.85 -4.91
CA GLN A 50 7.81 1.15 -5.51
C GLN A 50 6.53 1.41 -4.70
N SER A 51 6.61 1.26 -3.37
CA SER A 51 5.45 1.39 -2.48
C SER A 51 4.92 2.82 -2.36
N THR A 52 5.77 3.84 -2.49
CA THR A 52 5.36 5.25 -2.37
C THR A 52 4.64 5.78 -3.61
N THR A 53 4.97 5.27 -4.80
CA THR A 53 4.39 5.74 -6.07
C THR A 53 2.86 5.60 -6.15
N VAL A 54 2.28 4.63 -5.43
CA VAL A 54 0.82 4.46 -5.38
C VAL A 54 0.11 5.67 -4.76
N MET A 55 0.79 6.42 -3.87
CA MET A 55 0.21 7.58 -3.20
C MET A 55 -0.24 8.65 -4.18
N ASP A 56 0.43 8.80 -5.32
CA ASP A 56 0.10 9.79 -6.35
C ASP A 56 -1.08 9.36 -7.23
N LYS A 57 -1.38 8.06 -7.29
CA LYS A 57 -2.46 7.50 -8.11
C LYS A 57 -3.80 7.40 -7.36
N VAL A 58 -3.75 7.27 -6.03
CA VAL A 58 -4.96 7.13 -5.20
C VAL A 58 -5.71 8.46 -5.11
N GLY A 59 -6.99 8.43 -5.48
CA GLY A 59 -7.84 9.63 -5.60
C GLY A 59 -8.45 10.13 -4.29
N THR A 60 -8.36 9.39 -3.20
CA THR A 60 -8.84 9.87 -1.89
C THR A 60 -7.92 10.97 -1.34
N LYS A 61 -8.52 11.99 -0.71
CA LYS A 61 -7.78 13.03 0.03
C LYS A 61 -7.40 12.55 1.43
N ASP A 62 -8.17 11.63 2.00
CA ASP A 62 -7.84 11.02 3.29
C ASP A 62 -6.86 9.86 3.07
N LYS A 63 -5.60 10.22 2.84
CA LYS A 63 -4.51 9.27 2.68
C LYS A 63 -3.31 9.63 3.56
N LEU A 64 -2.66 8.60 4.10
CA LEU A 64 -1.47 8.74 4.94
C LEU A 64 -0.42 7.69 4.53
N LEU A 65 0.83 8.13 4.44
CA LEU A 65 2.00 7.27 4.29
C LEU A 65 2.75 7.22 5.62
N LEU A 66 2.97 6.03 6.15
CA LEU A 66 3.77 5.78 7.36
C LEU A 66 5.07 5.06 6.99
N HIS A 67 6.19 5.70 7.33
CA HIS A 67 7.53 5.11 7.21
C HIS A 67 7.93 4.43 8.51
N MET A 68 8.24 3.14 8.43
CA MET A 68 8.62 2.32 9.57
C MET A 68 10.08 1.88 9.44
N ARG A 69 10.83 2.09 10.53
CA ARG A 69 12.19 1.52 10.64
C ARG A 69 12.12 0.01 10.77
N GLY A 70 12.68 -0.69 9.79
CA GLY A 70 12.77 -2.15 9.77
C GLY A 70 12.89 -2.67 8.35
N GLY A 71 12.96 -4.00 8.21
CA GLY A 71 12.77 -4.69 6.94
C GLY A 71 11.38 -5.31 6.84
N HIS A 72 11.08 -5.95 5.71
CA HIS A 72 9.78 -6.51 5.35
C HIS A 72 9.07 -7.24 6.51
N ILE A 73 9.71 -8.27 7.05
CA ILE A 73 9.15 -9.10 8.12
C ILE A 73 9.16 -8.37 9.47
N GLY A 74 10.24 -7.64 9.79
CA GLY A 74 10.40 -6.95 11.07
C GLY A 74 9.42 -5.80 11.30
N MET A 75 8.75 -5.32 10.25
CA MET A 75 7.63 -4.38 10.37
C MET A 75 6.35 -5.07 10.87
N MET A 76 6.13 -6.33 10.50
CA MET A 76 4.91 -7.05 10.84
C MET A 76 5.03 -7.83 12.16
N VAL A 77 6.22 -8.36 12.45
CA VAL A 77 6.46 -9.22 13.61
C VAL A 77 7.62 -8.73 14.49
N GLY A 78 7.55 -9.08 15.77
CA GLY A 78 8.59 -8.77 16.76
C GLY A 78 8.35 -7.50 17.56
N SER A 79 9.31 -7.15 18.41
CA SER A 79 9.18 -6.04 19.36
C SER A 79 9.02 -4.68 18.67
N GLY A 80 9.62 -4.50 17.49
CA GLY A 80 9.46 -3.29 16.68
C GLY A 80 8.04 -3.09 16.17
N ALA A 81 7.40 -4.17 15.71
CA ALA A 81 6.01 -4.15 15.26
C ALA A 81 5.07 -3.74 16.40
N ASN A 82 5.15 -4.44 17.54
CA ASN A 82 4.30 -4.19 18.71
C ASN A 82 4.49 -2.80 19.33
N LYS A 83 5.73 -2.30 19.40
CA LYS A 83 6.03 -1.03 20.07
C LYS A 83 5.89 0.19 19.16
N ARG A 84 5.90 0.03 17.83
CA ARG A 84 5.95 1.18 16.89
C ARG A 84 4.94 1.11 15.76
N VAL A 85 4.74 -0.05 15.13
CA VAL A 85 3.91 -0.17 13.92
C VAL A 85 2.45 -0.28 14.30
N TRP A 86 2.10 -1.30 15.08
CA TRP A 86 0.72 -1.59 15.47
C TRP A 86 0.03 -0.43 16.21
N PRO A 87 0.67 0.26 17.18
CA PRO A 87 0.05 1.40 17.85
C PRO A 87 -0.30 2.57 16.90
N GLN A 88 0.49 2.78 15.83
CA GLN A 88 0.21 3.83 14.85
C GLN A 88 -0.97 3.46 13.94
N ILE A 89 -1.05 2.18 13.53
CA ILE A 89 -2.17 1.66 12.74
C ILE A 89 -3.46 1.72 13.57
N ASP A 90 -3.41 1.27 14.82
CA ASP A 90 -4.54 1.30 15.76
C ASP A 90 -5.04 2.74 15.97
N ALA A 91 -4.15 3.68 16.29
CA ALA A 91 -4.51 5.09 16.45
C ALA A 91 -5.07 5.73 15.17
N TRP A 92 -4.65 5.28 13.98
CA TRP A 92 -5.20 5.75 12.71
C TRP A 92 -6.61 5.19 12.46
N LEU A 93 -6.82 3.91 12.75
CA LEU A 93 -8.13 3.23 12.61
C LEU A 93 -9.14 3.75 13.63
N ALA A 94 -8.75 3.92 14.90
CA ALA A 94 -9.64 4.36 15.98
C ALA A 94 -10.33 5.71 15.69
N LYS A 95 -9.67 6.59 14.93
CA LYS A 95 -10.26 7.88 14.49
C LYS A 95 -11.39 7.73 13.46
N ARG A 96 -11.52 6.55 12.84
CA ARG A 96 -12.40 6.27 11.68
C ARG A 96 -13.37 5.11 11.90
N SER A 97 -13.25 4.36 13.00
CA SER A 97 -14.02 3.14 13.25
C SER A 97 -14.93 3.26 14.48
N LYS A 98 -15.63 4.39 14.61
CA LYS A 98 -16.66 4.57 15.65
C LYS A 98 -17.96 3.89 15.27
#